data_AF-A0A5C5BPH1-F1
#
_entry.id   AF-A0A5C5BPH1-F1
#
_cell.length_a   1.000
_cell.length_b   1.000
_cell.length_c   1.000
_cell.angle_alpha   90.00
_cell.angle_beta   90.00
_cell.angle_gamma   90.00
#
_symmetry.space_group_name_H-M   'P 1'
#
loop_
_entity.id
_entity.type
_entity.pdbx_description
1 polymer ?
#
loop_
_entity_poly.entity_id
_entity_poly.type
_entity_poly.pdbx_seq_one_letter_code
_entity_poly.pdbx_strand_id
1 'polypeptide(L)'
;MEVIFRSSFLSQKSYPEVTLDKMIDSMISGDWGKETPQNDRAVRMRCVRGTDIPSIDSGGVGKAPLRYILEKNYEKKKLLAGDIIVEVSGGGPTQSTGRAALVSSSMLGRHSYPLCCTNFCKAIRPKEEYSLYLSQYWKYMYKRGIMFSYENGTTGIKNLDLKG
;
A
#
# COMPACT_ATOMS: atom_id res chain seq x y z
N MET A 1 24.47 6.61 25.99
CA MET A 1 24.73 5.51 25.04
C MET A 1 24.38 6.02 23.65
N GLU A 2 25.21 6.93 23.11
CA GLU A 2 25.14 7.34 21.71
C GLU A 2 25.63 6.16 20.89
N VAL A 3 24.69 5.44 20.31
CA VAL A 3 25.03 4.29 19.48
C VAL A 3 25.86 4.80 18.29
N ILE A 4 27.05 4.24 18.17
CA ILE A 4 27.97 4.28 17.03
C ILE A 4 27.29 3.58 15.83
N PHE A 5 26.12 4.08 15.41
CA PHE A 5 25.29 3.47 14.37
C PHE A 5 25.77 3.91 12.98
N ARG A 6 26.21 5.18 12.86
CA ARG A 6 26.65 5.75 11.58
C ARG A 6 27.87 5.04 10.98
N SER A 7 28.91 4.79 11.77
CA SER A 7 30.15 4.20 11.26
C SER A 7 30.05 2.69 10.99
N SER A 8 29.07 2.01 11.58
CA SER A 8 28.89 0.55 11.45
C SER A 8 27.98 0.16 10.28
N PHE A 9 27.08 1.05 9.85
CA PHE A 9 26.08 0.76 8.81
C PHE A 9 26.40 1.42 7.46
N LEU A 10 27.09 2.56 7.46
CA LEU A 10 27.53 3.21 6.23
C LEU A 10 28.93 2.69 5.86
N SER A 11 28.98 1.56 5.17
CA SER A 11 30.22 1.19 4.50
C SER A 11 30.56 2.30 3.48
N GLN A 12 31.82 2.70 3.36
CA GLN A 12 32.31 3.59 2.29
C GLN A 12 32.27 2.92 0.90
N LYS A 13 31.45 1.88 0.71
CA LYS A 13 31.27 1.23 -0.59
C LYS A 13 30.30 2.06 -1.42
N SER A 14 30.71 2.34 -2.65
CA SER A 14 29.80 2.82 -3.68
C SER A 14 28.90 1.66 -4.12
N TYR A 15 27.59 1.87 -4.06
CA TYR A 15 26.59 0.96 -4.60
C TYR A 15 26.02 1.56 -5.88
N PRO A 16 25.72 0.75 -6.92
CA PRO A 16 25.06 1.26 -8.10
C PRO A 16 23.68 1.85 -7.74
N GLU A 17 23.39 3.03 -8.27
CA GLU A 17 22.07 3.64 -8.13
C GLU A 17 21.06 2.86 -8.98
N VAL A 18 19.96 2.46 -8.36
CA VAL A 18 18.85 1.78 -9.02
C VAL A 18 17.53 2.46 -8.67
N THR A 19 16.62 2.49 -9.63
CA THR A 19 15.28 3.03 -9.47
C THR A 19 14.37 2.02 -8.76
N LEU A 20 13.35 2.52 -8.05
CA LEU A 20 12.45 1.67 -7.26
C LEU A 20 11.66 0.66 -8.10
N ASP A 21 11.43 0.92 -9.39
CA ASP A 21 10.76 -0.03 -10.30
C ASP A 21 11.51 -1.35 -10.40
N LYS A 22 12.84 -1.37 -10.24
CA LYS A 22 13.63 -2.61 -10.26
C LYS A 22 13.33 -3.53 -9.08
N MET A 23 12.74 -2.99 -8.02
CA MET A 23 12.31 -3.71 -6.83
C MET A 23 10.84 -4.14 -6.88
N ILE A 24 10.08 -3.70 -7.89
CA ILE A 24 8.63 -3.90 -8.01
C ILE A 24 8.32 -4.92 -9.10
N ASP A 25 7.55 -5.95 -8.76
CA ASP A 25 7.05 -6.93 -9.74
C ASP A 25 5.77 -6.43 -10.41
N SER A 26 4.85 -5.83 -9.64
CA SER A 26 3.61 -5.28 -10.21
C SER A 26 2.95 -4.22 -9.33
N MET A 27 2.09 -3.42 -9.96
CA MET A 27 1.17 -2.53 -9.27
C MET A 27 -0.27 -2.99 -9.49
N ILE A 28 -0.99 -3.18 -8.40
CA ILE A 28 -2.34 -3.75 -8.36
C ILE A 28 -3.32 -2.62 -8.10
N SER A 29 -4.30 -2.45 -8.98
CA SER A 29 -5.39 -1.49 -8.79
C SER A 29 -6.44 -2.04 -7.83
N GLY A 30 -7.07 -1.13 -7.09
CA GLY A 30 -8.18 -1.49 -6.21
C GLY A 30 -9.48 -1.85 -6.94
N ASP A 31 -10.46 -2.27 -6.14
CA ASP A 31 -11.85 -2.48 -6.50
C ASP A 31 -12.74 -2.06 -5.34
N TRP A 32 -13.80 -1.29 -5.61
CA TRP A 32 -14.81 -1.00 -4.60
C TRP A 32 -15.81 -2.14 -4.44
N GLY A 33 -15.99 -2.96 -5.48
CA GLY A 33 -17.01 -3.99 -5.52
C GLY A 33 -18.44 -3.45 -5.42
N LYS A 34 -19.34 -4.33 -5.00
CA LYS A 34 -20.77 -4.06 -4.79
C LYS A 34 -21.21 -4.56 -3.41
N GLU A 35 -22.35 -4.07 -2.94
CA GLU A 35 -22.94 -4.50 -1.68
C GLU A 35 -23.54 -5.90 -1.75
N THR A 36 -24.12 -6.23 -2.90
CA THR A 36 -24.72 -7.51 -3.21
C THR A 36 -23.90 -8.24 -4.29
N PRO A 37 -23.94 -9.59 -4.33
CA PRO A 37 -23.30 -10.34 -5.39
C PRO A 37 -23.95 -9.99 -6.73
N GLN A 38 -23.11 -9.72 -7.74
CA GLN A 38 -23.59 -9.41 -9.10
C GLN A 38 -23.94 -10.69 -9.89
N ASN A 39 -23.40 -11.84 -9.47
CA ASN A 39 -23.66 -13.17 -10.00
C ASN A 39 -23.18 -14.21 -8.97
N ASP A 40 -23.46 -15.49 -9.23
CA ASP A 40 -23.15 -16.61 -8.34
C ASP A 40 -21.64 -16.83 -8.12
N ARG A 41 -20.79 -16.26 -8.98
CA ARG A 41 -19.32 -16.34 -8.86
C ARG A 41 -18.70 -15.11 -8.19
N ALA A 42 -19.50 -14.19 -7.70
CA ALA A 42 -18.98 -13.00 -7.04
C ALA A 42 -18.26 -13.38 -5.73
N VAL A 43 -17.03 -12.91 -5.56
CA VAL A 43 -16.20 -13.23 -4.39
C VAL A 43 -16.34 -12.13 -3.35
N ARG A 44 -16.65 -12.52 -2.11
CA ARG A 44 -16.76 -11.60 -0.98
C ARG A 44 -15.38 -11.30 -0.40
N MET A 45 -15.04 -10.02 -0.29
CA MET A 45 -13.72 -9.55 0.16
C MET A 45 -13.83 -8.35 1.11
N ARG A 46 -12.79 -8.13 1.92
CA ARG A 46 -12.58 -6.89 2.66
C ARG A 46 -11.86 -5.87 1.76
N CYS A 47 -12.50 -4.73 1.49
CA CYS A 47 -11.95 -3.68 0.63
C CYS A 47 -11.27 -2.58 1.46
N VAL A 48 -9.94 -2.60 1.57
CA VAL A 48 -9.13 -1.68 2.37
C VAL A 48 -9.16 -0.26 1.79
N ARG A 49 -9.52 0.73 2.63
CA ARG A 49 -9.53 2.16 2.30
C ARG A 49 -8.27 2.86 2.81
N GLY A 50 -8.00 4.06 2.30
CA GLY A 50 -6.89 4.90 2.80
C GLY A 50 -6.98 5.19 4.30
N THR A 51 -8.21 5.31 4.85
CA THR A 51 -8.46 5.52 6.28
C THR A 51 -8.21 4.28 7.15
N ASP A 52 -8.14 3.09 6.56
CA ASP A 52 -7.83 1.85 7.27
C ASP A 52 -6.30 1.66 7.42
N ILE A 53 -5.49 2.29 6.55
CA ILE A 53 -4.03 2.13 6.50
C ILE A 53 -3.34 2.42 7.84
N PRO A 54 -3.63 3.51 8.59
CA PRO A 54 -2.96 3.75 9.87
C PRO A 54 -3.21 2.66 10.91
N SER A 55 -4.42 2.08 10.92
CA SER A 55 -4.73 0.96 11.81
C SER A 55 -4.00 -0.30 11.37
N ILE A 56 -3.97 -0.61 10.08
CA ILE A 56 -3.24 -1.78 9.56
C ILE A 56 -1.74 -1.64 9.84
N ASP A 57 -1.19 -0.45 9.65
CA ASP A 57 0.24 -0.18 9.83
C ASP A 57 0.71 -0.34 11.28
N SER A 58 -0.17 -0.03 12.23
CA SER A 58 0.06 -0.24 13.67
C SER A 58 -0.28 -1.67 14.12
N GLY A 59 -0.54 -2.60 13.19
CA GLY A 59 -0.83 -3.99 13.49
C GLY A 59 -2.30 -4.26 13.86
N GLY A 60 -3.22 -3.34 13.59
CA GLY A 60 -4.67 -3.56 13.65
C GLY A 60 -5.24 -4.26 12.40
N VAL A 61 -6.56 -4.41 12.35
CA VAL A 61 -7.30 -5.01 11.21
C VAL A 61 -8.08 -3.98 10.38
N GLY A 62 -8.11 -2.71 10.81
CA GLY A 62 -8.92 -1.66 10.17
C GLY A 62 -10.43 -1.92 10.21
N LYS A 63 -11.20 -1.10 9.50
CA LYS A 63 -12.68 -1.21 9.37
C LYS A 63 -13.09 -1.34 7.91
N ALA A 64 -12.27 -2.02 7.11
CA ALA A 64 -12.50 -2.23 5.69
C ALA A 64 -13.88 -2.88 5.46
N PRO A 65 -14.78 -2.31 4.64
CA PRO A 65 -16.10 -2.90 4.38
C PRO A 65 -15.99 -4.25 3.69
N LEU A 66 -17.00 -5.10 3.91
CA LEU A 66 -17.20 -6.30 3.09
C LEU A 66 -17.95 -5.93 1.81
N ARG A 67 -17.41 -6.32 0.66
CA ARG A 67 -18.00 -6.09 -0.65
C ARG A 67 -17.81 -7.31 -1.53
N TYR A 68 -18.59 -7.39 -2.61
CA TYR A 68 -18.49 -8.43 -3.62
C TYR A 68 -17.77 -7.90 -4.85
N ILE A 69 -16.74 -8.62 -5.31
CA ILE A 69 -16.07 -8.35 -6.58
C ILE A 69 -16.30 -9.50 -7.55
N LEU A 70 -16.09 -9.24 -8.84
CA LEU A 70 -16.16 -10.29 -9.86
C LEU A 70 -14.98 -11.26 -9.68
N GLU A 71 -15.23 -12.57 -9.87
CA GLU A 71 -14.21 -13.63 -9.82
C GLU A 71 -12.96 -13.29 -10.66
N LYS A 72 -13.15 -12.77 -11.88
CA LYS A 72 -12.04 -12.35 -12.77
C LYS A 72 -11.13 -11.27 -12.17
N ASN A 73 -11.63 -10.49 -11.21
CA ASN A 73 -10.87 -9.45 -10.51
C ASN A 73 -10.20 -10.01 -9.25
N TYR A 74 -10.71 -11.10 -8.67
CA TYR A 74 -10.18 -11.69 -7.45
C TYR A 74 -8.70 -12.05 -7.58
N GLU A 75 -8.35 -12.87 -8.56
CA GLU A 75 -6.97 -13.31 -8.76
C GLU A 75 -6.00 -12.15 -9.03
N LYS A 76 -6.50 -11.10 -9.70
CA LYS A 76 -5.69 -9.93 -10.07
C LYS A 76 -5.53 -8.92 -8.94
N LYS A 77 -6.47 -8.88 -7.99
CA LYS A 77 -6.58 -7.80 -7.00
C LYS A 77 -6.46 -8.25 -5.54
N LYS A 78 -6.41 -9.55 -5.29
CA LYS A 78 -6.19 -10.07 -3.94
C LYS A 78 -4.81 -9.65 -3.43
N LEU A 79 -4.80 -9.19 -2.18
CA LEU A 79 -3.58 -8.87 -1.46
C LEU A 79 -2.91 -10.15 -0.98
N LEU A 80 -1.59 -10.18 -1.11
CA LEU A 80 -0.73 -11.25 -0.63
C LEU A 80 0.24 -10.68 0.41
N ALA A 81 0.82 -11.58 1.21
CA ALA A 81 1.88 -11.18 2.13
C ALA A 81 3.06 -10.59 1.34
N GLY A 82 3.64 -9.50 1.84
CA GLY A 82 4.69 -8.75 1.16
C GLY A 82 4.19 -7.59 0.30
N ASP A 83 2.89 -7.52 -0.01
CA ASP A 83 2.31 -6.36 -0.70
C ASP A 83 2.36 -5.11 0.18
N ILE A 84 2.47 -3.95 -0.44
CA ILE A 84 2.43 -2.65 0.23
C ILE A 84 1.19 -1.92 -0.26
N ILE A 85 0.22 -1.72 0.63
CA ILE A 85 -0.96 -0.89 0.35
C ILE A 85 -0.52 0.57 0.39
N VAL A 86 -0.88 1.36 -0.62
CA VAL A 86 -0.60 2.79 -0.72
C VAL A 86 -1.89 3.54 -1.01
N GLU A 87 -2.18 4.58 -0.22
CA GLU A 87 -3.22 5.55 -0.54
C GLU A 87 -2.75 6.42 -1.71
N VAL A 88 -3.48 6.36 -2.83
CA VAL A 88 -3.13 7.11 -4.05
C VAL A 88 -4.12 8.22 -4.36
N SER A 89 -5.23 8.29 -3.66
CA SER A 89 -6.21 9.35 -3.86
C SER A 89 -6.89 9.68 -2.54
N GLY A 90 -6.97 10.97 -2.21
CA GLY A 90 -7.42 11.46 -0.90
C GLY A 90 -6.54 12.62 -0.45
N GLY A 91 -5.99 12.50 0.76
CA GLY A 91 -5.19 13.56 1.37
C GLY A 91 -6.00 14.81 1.73
N GLY A 92 -5.31 15.85 2.18
CA GLY A 92 -5.84 17.14 2.55
C GLY A 92 -4.74 18.21 2.54
N PRO A 93 -5.03 19.43 3.03
CA PRO A 93 -4.05 20.53 3.04
C PRO A 93 -2.79 20.20 3.83
N THR A 94 -2.94 19.53 4.98
CA THR A 94 -1.85 19.19 5.92
C THR A 94 -1.45 17.72 5.89
N GLN A 95 -2.14 16.90 5.10
CA GLN A 95 -1.90 15.46 5.00
C GLN A 95 -1.76 15.07 3.53
N SER A 96 -0.59 14.60 3.12
CA SER A 96 -0.43 14.05 1.78
C SER A 96 -1.10 12.67 1.66
N THR A 97 -1.43 12.31 0.43
CA THR A 97 -1.52 10.93 -0.04
C THR A 97 -0.18 10.19 0.15
N GLY A 98 -0.14 8.89 -0.12
CA GLY A 98 1.06 8.06 0.03
C GLY A 98 1.21 7.40 1.40
N ARG A 99 0.19 7.46 2.27
CA ARG A 99 0.15 6.58 3.45
C ARG A 99 0.27 5.13 3.01
N ALA A 100 1.06 4.34 3.72
CA ALA A 100 1.28 2.95 3.36
C ALA A 100 1.31 1.98 4.54
N ALA A 101 0.94 0.74 4.27
CA ALA A 101 1.04 -0.38 5.20
C ALA A 101 1.53 -1.64 4.49
N LEU A 102 2.43 -2.37 5.14
CA LEU A 102 2.90 -3.68 4.67
C LEU A 102 1.86 -4.75 5.03
N VAL A 103 1.48 -5.57 4.05
CA VAL A 103 0.62 -6.73 4.25
C VAL A 103 1.46 -7.87 4.79
N SER A 104 1.27 -8.23 6.05
CA SER A 104 1.91 -9.40 6.67
C SER A 104 0.99 -10.62 6.63
N SER A 105 1.57 -11.82 6.70
CA SER A 105 0.80 -13.07 6.87
C SER A 105 -0.08 -13.04 8.12
N SER A 106 0.41 -12.42 9.21
CA SER A 106 -0.36 -12.24 10.45
C SER A 106 -1.53 -11.27 10.31
N MET A 107 -1.42 -10.26 9.44
CA MET A 107 -2.54 -9.39 9.11
C MET A 107 -3.60 -10.14 8.31
N LEU A 108 -3.19 -10.87 7.27
CA LEU A 108 -4.11 -11.69 6.46
C LEU A 108 -4.83 -12.74 7.31
N GLY A 109 -4.12 -13.43 8.20
CA GLY A 109 -4.68 -14.47 9.07
C GLY A 109 -5.70 -13.97 10.10
N ARG A 110 -5.78 -12.66 10.35
CA ARG A 110 -6.79 -12.05 11.25
C ARG A 110 -8.09 -11.69 10.53
N HIS A 111 -8.14 -11.81 9.20
CA HIS A 111 -9.34 -11.56 8.42
C HIS A 111 -9.99 -12.89 7.98
N SER A 112 -11.30 -13.02 8.23
CA SER A 112 -12.08 -14.17 7.76
C SER A 112 -12.34 -14.17 6.25
N TYR A 113 -11.98 -13.09 5.54
CA TYR A 113 -12.19 -12.93 4.10
C TYR A 113 -10.90 -12.39 3.47
N PRO A 114 -10.62 -12.76 2.20
CA PRO A 114 -9.53 -12.16 1.45
C PRO A 114 -9.63 -10.64 1.38
N LEU A 115 -8.48 -9.97 1.23
CA LEU A 115 -8.41 -8.51 1.15
C LEU A 115 -8.12 -8.06 -0.28
N CYS A 116 -8.70 -6.93 -0.66
CA CYS A 116 -8.28 -6.10 -1.79
C CYS A 116 -8.28 -4.63 -1.36
N CYS A 117 -7.69 -3.75 -2.15
CA CYS A 117 -7.76 -2.31 -1.92
C CYS A 117 -8.98 -1.69 -2.59
N THR A 118 -9.48 -0.55 -2.12
CA THR A 118 -10.42 0.29 -2.88
C THR A 118 -9.72 1.04 -4.01
N ASN A 119 -10.46 1.64 -4.95
CA ASN A 119 -9.90 2.45 -6.04
C ASN A 119 -9.10 3.67 -5.59
N PHE A 120 -9.24 4.10 -4.33
CA PHE A 120 -8.44 5.17 -3.71
C PHE A 120 -7.07 4.69 -3.22
N CYS A 121 -6.80 3.39 -3.35
CA CYS A 121 -5.55 2.76 -2.98
C CYS A 121 -5.03 1.90 -4.13
N LYS A 122 -3.71 1.69 -4.13
CA LYS A 122 -3.06 0.65 -4.93
C LYS A 122 -2.31 -0.28 -3.99
N ALA A 123 -2.02 -1.49 -4.46
CA ALA A 123 -1.01 -2.32 -3.82
C ALA A 123 0.23 -2.38 -4.72
N ILE A 124 1.40 -2.11 -4.16
CA ILE A 124 2.68 -2.38 -4.80
C ILE A 124 3.05 -3.79 -4.38
N ARG A 125 3.30 -4.68 -5.34
CA ARG A 125 3.86 -6.01 -5.11
C ARG A 125 5.36 -5.94 -5.41
N PRO A 126 6.21 -5.89 -4.38
CA PRO A 126 7.65 -5.91 -4.54
C PRO A 126 8.12 -7.34 -4.84
N LYS A 127 9.35 -7.47 -5.33
CA LYS A 127 10.05 -8.75 -5.21
C LYS A 127 10.21 -9.09 -3.74
N GLU A 128 10.14 -10.38 -3.41
CA GLU A 128 10.03 -10.87 -2.03
C GLU A 128 11.15 -10.32 -1.12
N GLU A 129 12.38 -10.25 -1.62
CA GLU A 129 13.55 -9.76 -0.90
C GLU A 129 13.50 -8.26 -0.57
N TYR A 130 12.64 -7.50 -1.25
CA TYR A 130 12.54 -6.04 -1.10
C TYR A 130 11.30 -5.57 -0.36
N SER A 131 10.32 -6.44 -0.05
CA SER A 131 9.05 -6.03 0.55
C SER A 131 9.21 -5.22 1.83
N LEU A 132 10.01 -5.70 2.77
CA LEU A 132 10.26 -4.99 4.03
C LEU A 132 11.00 -3.68 3.77
N TYR A 133 12.11 -3.73 3.02
CA TYR A 133 12.92 -2.56 2.71
C TYR A 133 12.09 -1.45 2.05
N LEU A 134 11.38 -1.78 0.97
CA LEU A 134 10.58 -0.83 0.21
C LEU A 134 9.47 -0.23 1.08
N SER A 135 8.83 -1.03 1.95
CA SER A 135 7.81 -0.52 2.87
C SER A 135 8.36 0.49 3.88
N GLN A 136 9.56 0.26 4.42
CA GLN A 136 10.18 1.18 5.37
C GLN A 136 10.69 2.44 4.68
N TYR A 137 11.27 2.30 3.50
CA TYR A 137 11.72 3.42 2.69
C TYR A 137 10.55 4.32 2.26
N TRP A 138 9.44 3.71 1.84
CA TRP A 138 8.21 4.43 1.52
C TRP A 138 7.68 5.25 2.70
N LYS A 139 7.60 4.64 3.89
CA LYS A 139 7.21 5.31 5.13
C LYS A 139 8.16 6.43 5.51
N TYR A 140 9.46 6.24 5.30
CA TYR A 140 10.45 7.29 5.49
C TYR A 140 10.16 8.48 4.57
N MET A 141 9.97 8.25 3.27
CA MET A 141 9.62 9.32 2.32
C MET A 141 8.32 10.04 2.72
N TYR A 142 7.28 9.29 3.12
CA TYR A 142 6.03 9.86 3.63
C TYR A 142 6.25 10.76 4.85
N LYS A 143 6.97 10.27 5.87
CA LYS A 143 7.28 11.04 7.09
C LYS A 143 8.11 12.29 6.83
N ARG A 144 8.91 12.30 5.77
CA ARG A 144 9.70 13.46 5.31
C ARG A 144 8.89 14.47 4.49
N GLY A 145 7.61 14.19 4.23
CA GLY A 145 6.75 15.05 3.40
C GLY A 145 7.08 14.98 1.90
N ILE A 146 7.92 14.04 1.47
CA ILE A 146 8.34 13.91 0.07
C ILE A 146 7.15 13.64 -0.84
N MET A 147 6.11 12.96 -0.33
CA MET A 147 4.92 12.62 -1.12
C MET A 147 4.13 13.83 -1.60
N PHE A 148 4.21 14.99 -0.92
CA PHE A 148 3.55 16.22 -1.38
C PHE A 148 4.00 16.63 -2.79
N SER A 149 5.27 16.39 -3.12
CA SER A 149 5.86 16.70 -4.43
C SER A 149 5.29 15.84 -5.57
N TYR A 150 4.66 14.72 -5.23
CA TYR A 150 4.08 13.76 -6.18
C TYR A 150 2.55 13.87 -6.24
N GLU A 151 1.95 14.87 -5.59
CA GLU A 151 0.50 15.06 -5.62
C GLU A 151 0.07 15.91 -6.82
N ASN A 152 -0.90 15.41 -7.58
CA ASN A 152 -1.58 16.14 -8.63
C ASN A 152 -3.03 16.45 -8.23
N GLY A 153 -3.56 17.60 -8.68
CA GLY A 153 -4.95 18.03 -8.49
C GLY A 153 -5.10 19.33 -7.69
N THR A 154 -6.17 20.08 -7.98
CA THR A 154 -6.39 21.45 -7.44
C THR A 154 -7.64 21.58 -6.56
N THR A 155 -8.47 20.54 -6.42
CA THR A 155 -9.80 20.64 -5.77
C THR A 155 -10.07 19.50 -4.79
N GLY A 156 -9.79 19.72 -3.50
CA GLY A 156 -10.27 18.91 -2.37
C GLY A 156 -9.76 17.46 -2.25
N ILE A 157 -9.46 16.78 -3.35
CA ILE A 157 -8.94 15.42 -3.46
C ILE A 157 -7.66 15.48 -4.30
N LYS A 158 -6.57 15.02 -3.71
CA LYS A 158 -5.26 14.93 -4.35
C LYS A 158 -5.01 13.51 -4.82
N ASN A 159 -4.21 13.36 -5.86
CA ASN A 159 -3.84 12.05 -6.41
C ASN A 159 -2.33 11.90 -6.45
N LEU A 160 -1.82 10.79 -5.92
CA LEU A 160 -0.41 10.46 -5.94
C LEU A 160 -0.02 9.96 -7.33
N ASP A 161 0.95 10.64 -7.95
CA ASP A 161 1.57 10.18 -9.17
C ASP A 161 2.67 9.16 -8.87
N LEU A 162 2.47 7.94 -9.36
CA LEU A 162 3.44 6.85 -9.23
C LEU A 162 4.27 6.63 -10.49
N LYS A 163 4.04 7.41 -11.55
CA LYS A 163 4.74 7.24 -12.82
C LYS A 163 5.99 8.09 -12.94
N GLY A 164 6.03 9.24 -12.25
CA GLY A 164 7.14 10.19 -12.34
C GLY A 164 7.20 10.89 -13.68
#